data_AF-A0A7W1XQJ0-F1
#
_entry.id   AF-A0A7W1XQJ0-F1
#
_cell.length_a   1.000
_cell.length_b   1.000
_cell.length_c   1.000
_cell.angle_alpha   90.00
_cell.angle_beta   90.00
_cell.angle_gamma   90.00
#
_symmetry.space_group_name_H-M   'P 1'
#
loop_
_entity.id
_entity.type
_entity.pdbx_description
1 polymer ?
#
loop_
_entity_poly.entity_id
_entity_poly.type
_entity_poly.pdbx_seq_one_letter_code
_entity_poly.pdbx_strand_id
1 'polypeptide(L)'
;MKSFELKSGTKVTIDDSKIVIERTGGKSAVRGLLAGRTMGKMTMKTSAITGLIYFADYLVICASGFPTPNDFKITSIAEIKQYPNCITGKEEELEEIYQFLDGLIGQS
;
A
#
# COMPACT_ATOMS: atom_id res chain seq x y z
N MET A 1 4.69 -16.43 3.92
CA MET A 1 5.04 -15.48 2.84
C MET A 1 3.98 -15.53 1.74
N LYS A 2 3.33 -14.40 1.44
CA LYS A 2 2.34 -14.24 0.35
C LYS A 2 2.75 -13.05 -0.52
N SER A 3 2.49 -13.12 -1.83
CA SER A 3 2.76 -12.03 -2.77
C SER A 3 1.53 -11.73 -3.62
N PHE A 4 1.28 -10.44 -3.83
CA PHE A 4 0.19 -9.90 -4.62
C PHE A 4 0.78 -9.04 -5.73
N GLU A 5 0.36 -9.30 -6.97
CA GLU A 5 0.79 -8.51 -8.12
C GLU A 5 -0.44 -7.84 -8.73
N LEU A 6 -0.53 -6.53 -8.54
CA LEU A 6 -1.65 -5.74 -9.02
C LEU A 6 -1.50 -5.49 -10.52
N LYS A 7 -2.63 -5.33 -11.22
CA LYS A 7 -2.66 -4.91 -12.64
C LYS A 7 -1.95 -3.58 -12.91
N SER A 8 -1.78 -2.75 -11.87
CA SER A 8 -0.99 -1.51 -11.93
C SER A 8 0.50 -1.77 -12.13
N GLY A 9 0.99 -3.00 -11.88
CA GLY A 9 2.40 -3.36 -11.83
C GLY A 9 3.05 -3.14 -10.46
N THR A 10 2.25 -2.80 -9.44
CA THR A 10 2.72 -2.79 -8.05
C THR A 10 2.73 -4.21 -7.51
N LYS A 11 3.84 -4.62 -6.92
CA LYS A 11 3.97 -5.90 -6.23
C LYS A 11 4.05 -5.67 -4.73
N VAL A 12 3.22 -6.40 -3.98
CA VAL A 12 3.18 -6.35 -2.52
C VAL A 12 3.54 -7.74 -2.02
N THR A 13 4.66 -7.85 -1.32
CA THR A 13 5.13 -9.09 -0.71
C THR A 13 5.06 -8.97 0.81
N ILE A 14 4.41 -9.93 1.45
CA ILE A 14 4.17 -9.95 2.89
C ILE A 14 4.73 -11.25 3.46
N ASP A 15 5.60 -11.14 4.45
CA ASP A 15 6.04 -12.23 5.30
C ASP A 15 5.86 -11.85 6.77
N ASP A 16 6.17 -12.77 7.68
CA ASP A 16 5.91 -12.61 9.11
C ASP A 16 6.72 -11.45 9.74
N SER A 17 7.79 -11.01 9.08
CA SER A 17 8.71 -9.98 9.57
C SER A 17 8.55 -8.62 8.89
N LYS A 18 8.12 -8.61 7.62
CA LYS A 18 8.08 -7.39 6.80
C LYS A 18 7.04 -7.42 5.70
N ILE A 19 6.66 -6.22 5.29
CA ILE A 19 5.93 -5.94 4.06
C ILE A 19 6.84 -5.18 3.13
N VAL A 20 6.84 -5.57 1.86
CA VAL A 20 7.60 -4.94 0.79
C VAL A 20 6.64 -4.51 -0.31
N ILE A 21 6.65 -3.21 -0.64
CA ILE A 21 5.87 -2.64 -1.75
C ILE A 21 6.85 -2.21 -2.84
N GLU A 22 6.72 -2.80 -4.03
CA GLU A 22 7.57 -2.52 -5.19
C GLU A 22 6.72 -1.87 -6.29
N ARG A 23 7.10 -0.66 -6.71
CA ARG A 23 6.45 0.10 -7.79
C ARG A 23 7.39 0.26 -9.00
N THR A 24 8.06 -0.83 -9.38
CA THR A 24 9.17 -0.82 -10.37
C THR A 24 8.82 -1.46 -11.71
N GLY A 25 7.67 -2.14 -11.86
CA GLY A 25 7.27 -2.74 -13.13
C GLY A 25 7.05 -1.69 -14.22
N GLY A 26 7.41 -1.97 -15.48
CA GLY A 26 7.35 -1.00 -16.59
C GLY A 26 5.97 -0.33 -16.78
N LYS A 27 4.88 -1.03 -16.48
CA LYS A 27 3.51 -0.47 -16.45
C LYS A 27 3.26 0.47 -15.25
N SER A 28 3.87 0.20 -14.10
CA SER A 28 3.85 1.04 -12.90
C SER A 28 4.78 2.24 -13.01
N ALA A 29 5.90 2.12 -13.73
CA ALA A 29 6.83 3.22 -13.95
C ALA A 29 6.22 4.33 -14.81
N VAL A 30 5.57 3.96 -15.94
CA VAL A 30 4.91 4.92 -16.82
C VAL A 30 3.67 5.55 -16.16
N ARG A 31 2.81 4.75 -15.50
CA ARG A 31 1.67 5.29 -14.72
C ARG A 31 2.10 6.09 -13.50
N GLY A 32 3.19 5.69 -12.85
CA GLY A 32 3.75 6.35 -11.68
C GLY A 32 4.27 7.74 -12.04
N LEU A 33 5.09 7.86 -13.08
CA LEU A 33 5.53 9.17 -13.59
C LEU A 33 4.37 10.05 -14.05
N LEU A 34 3.41 9.51 -14.81
CA LEU A 34 2.26 10.27 -15.31
C LEU A 34 1.28 10.70 -14.21
N ALA A 35 1.22 9.98 -13.09
CA ALA A 35 0.35 10.28 -11.95
C ALA A 35 1.09 10.98 -10.79
N GLY A 36 2.34 11.42 -10.99
CA GLY A 36 3.15 12.10 -9.97
C GLY A 36 3.51 11.22 -8.76
N ARG A 37 3.59 9.90 -8.93
CA ARG A 37 3.83 8.93 -7.86
C ARG A 37 5.30 8.54 -7.78
N THR A 38 5.78 8.37 -6.56
CA THR A 38 7.14 7.92 -6.26
C THR A 38 7.35 6.48 -6.71
N MET A 39 8.21 6.30 -7.74
CA MET A 39 8.75 4.99 -8.08
C MET A 39 9.70 4.51 -6.98
N GLY A 40 9.76 3.21 -6.75
CA GLY A 40 10.75 2.64 -5.85
C GLY A 40 10.29 1.38 -5.15
N LYS A 41 11.08 1.02 -4.15
CA LYS A 41 10.86 -0.13 -3.29
C LYS A 41 10.80 0.36 -1.86
N MET A 42 9.77 -0.04 -1.15
CA MET A 42 9.55 0.33 0.23
C MET A 42 9.41 -0.93 1.07
N THR A 43 9.97 -0.91 2.28
CA THR A 43 9.92 -2.02 3.22
C THR A 43 9.52 -1.48 4.59
N MET A 44 8.62 -2.18 5.27
CA MET A 44 8.20 -1.90 6.65
C MET A 44 8.20 -3.21 7.45
N LYS A 45 8.45 -3.13 8.76
CA LYS A 45 8.30 -4.28 9.65
C LYS A 45 6.81 -4.54 9.91
N THR A 46 6.40 -5.81 9.94
CA THR A 46 5.04 -6.19 10.35
C THR A 46 4.70 -5.70 11.74
N SER A 47 5.64 -5.80 12.68
CA SER A 47 5.49 -5.31 14.06
C SER A 47 5.37 -3.80 14.20
N ALA A 48 5.64 -3.03 13.13
CA ALA A 48 5.47 -1.58 13.13
C ALA A 48 4.07 -1.15 12.66
N ILE A 49 3.24 -2.08 12.18
CA ILE A 49 1.89 -1.80 11.70
C ILE A 49 1.00 -1.49 12.89
N THR A 50 0.28 -0.37 12.80
CA THR A 50 -0.66 0.08 13.83
C THR A 50 -2.10 0.02 13.35
N GLY A 51 -2.33 -0.15 12.05
CA GLY A 51 -3.67 -0.26 11.48
C GLY A 51 -3.67 -0.22 9.96
N LEU A 52 -4.87 -0.33 9.39
CA LEU A 52 -5.11 -0.31 7.95
C LEU A 52 -6.24 0.67 7.65
N ILE A 53 -6.12 1.41 6.56
CA ILE A 53 -7.18 2.27 6.03
C ILE A 53 -7.48 1.80 4.62
N TYR A 54 -8.67 1.23 4.43
CA TYR A 54 -9.15 0.78 3.14
C TYR A 54 -10.28 1.67 2.63
N PHE A 55 -10.07 2.36 1.51
CA PHE A 55 -11.06 3.26 0.91
C PHE A 55 -11.00 3.20 -0.62
N ALA A 56 -12.09 2.74 -1.24
CA ALA A 56 -12.28 2.71 -2.69
C ALA A 56 -11.10 2.09 -3.45
N ASP A 57 -10.27 2.91 -4.11
CA ASP A 57 -9.17 2.48 -4.96
C ASP A 57 -7.77 2.59 -4.30
N TYR A 58 -7.72 2.73 -2.97
CA TYR A 58 -6.47 2.73 -2.23
C TYR A 58 -6.54 2.09 -0.84
N LEU A 59 -5.40 1.53 -0.42
CA LEU A 59 -5.16 0.93 0.89
C LEU A 59 -3.92 1.58 1.50
N VAL A 60 -4.05 2.23 2.65
CA VAL A 60 -2.91 2.77 3.41
C VAL A 60 -2.60 1.84 4.57
N ILE A 61 -1.35 1.40 4.64
CA ILE A 61 -0.84 0.66 5.80
C ILE A 61 -0.31 1.68 6.80
N CYS A 62 -0.98 1.83 7.94
CA CYS A 62 -0.52 2.71 9.00
C CYS A 62 0.60 2.01 9.75
N ALA A 63 1.78 2.63 9.79
CA ALA A 63 2.94 2.06 10.47
C ALA A 63 3.79 3.16 11.10
N SER A 64 4.42 2.85 12.24
CA SER A 64 5.31 3.78 12.92
C SER A 64 6.48 4.20 12.01
N GLY A 65 6.72 5.51 11.93
CA GLY A 65 7.74 6.10 11.05
C GLY A 65 7.31 6.33 9.60
N PHE A 66 6.04 6.08 9.25
CA PHE A 66 5.49 6.36 7.91
C PHE A 66 4.43 7.48 7.92
N PRO A 67 4.25 8.18 6.78
CA PRO A 67 3.17 9.14 6.63
C PRO A 67 1.81 8.52 6.93
N THR A 68 0.99 9.24 7.68
CA THR A 68 -0.39 8.85 8.00
C THR A 68 -1.33 9.98 7.61
N PRO A 69 -2.44 9.71 6.90
CA PRO A 69 -3.40 10.74 6.55
C PRO A 69 -3.98 11.44 7.78
N ASN A 70 -4.00 12.78 7.77
CA ASN A 70 -4.62 13.58 8.84
C ASN A 70 -6.11 13.84 8.58
N ASP A 71 -6.54 13.79 7.31
CA ASP A 71 -7.94 13.85 6.91
C ASP A 71 -8.18 13.02 5.63
N PHE A 72 -9.45 12.73 5.36
CA PHE A 72 -9.90 11.97 4.18
C PHE A 72 -10.73 12.84 3.23
N LYS A 73 -10.45 14.16 3.20
CA LYS A 73 -11.14 15.06 2.27
C LYS A 73 -10.74 14.73 0.83
N ILE A 74 -11.66 14.93 -0.11
CA ILE A 74 -11.42 14.65 -1.54
C ILE A 74 -10.15 15.32 -2.06
N THR A 75 -9.86 16.55 -1.60
CA THR A 75 -8.67 17.32 -1.96
C THR A 75 -7.35 16.68 -1.54
N SER A 76 -7.37 15.87 -0.47
CA SER A 76 -6.18 15.24 0.13
C SER A 76 -5.89 13.86 -0.48
N ILE A 77 -6.87 13.23 -1.13
CA ILE A 77 -6.76 11.86 -1.67
C ILE A 77 -5.59 11.72 -2.65
N ALA A 78 -5.37 12.72 -3.51
CA ALA A 78 -4.29 12.68 -4.49
C ALA A 78 -2.91 12.61 -3.83
N GLU A 79 -2.72 13.34 -2.72
CA GLU A 79 -1.48 13.35 -1.93
C GLU A 79 -1.30 12.02 -1.18
N ILE A 80 -2.37 11.52 -0.53
CA ILE A 80 -2.34 10.24 0.20
C ILE A 80 -1.90 9.10 -0.71
N LYS A 81 -2.38 9.08 -1.95
CA LYS A 81 -2.01 8.07 -2.95
C LYS A 81 -0.55 8.10 -3.39
N GLN A 82 0.18 9.17 -3.05
CA GLN A 82 1.63 9.26 -3.28
C GLN A 82 2.45 8.73 -2.10
N TYR A 83 1.81 8.44 -0.95
CA TYR A 83 2.52 7.94 0.21
C TYR A 83 3.17 6.59 -0.07
N PRO A 84 4.39 6.36 0.45
CA PRO A 84 5.13 5.14 0.17
C PRO A 84 4.43 3.88 0.72
N ASN A 85 3.62 4.03 1.79
CA ASN A 85 2.77 3.01 2.43
C ASN A 85 1.35 2.93 1.86
N CYS A 86 1.03 3.63 0.77
CA CYS A 86 -0.27 3.56 0.11
C CYS A 86 -0.23 2.67 -1.14
N ILE A 87 -1.02 1.62 -1.17
CA ILE A 87 -1.21 0.74 -2.32
C ILE A 87 -2.44 1.21 -3.07
N THR A 88 -2.32 1.46 -4.37
CA THR A 88 -3.47 1.83 -5.22
C THR A 88 -3.76 0.72 -6.23
N GLY A 89 -5.01 0.38 -6.41
CA GLY A 89 -5.44 -0.77 -7.21
C GLY A 89 -6.94 -0.77 -7.44
N LYS A 90 -7.45 -1.83 -8.05
CA LYS A 90 -8.89 -2.08 -8.02
C LYS A 90 -9.32 -2.53 -6.63
N GLU A 91 -10.55 -2.22 -6.26
CA GLU A 91 -11.16 -2.59 -4.99
C GLU A 91 -10.95 -4.08 -4.66
N GLU A 92 -11.33 -4.98 -5.58
CA GLU A 92 -11.13 -6.43 -5.42
C GLU A 92 -9.67 -6.85 -5.14
N GLU A 93 -8.69 -6.21 -5.79
CA GLU A 93 -7.27 -6.51 -5.60
C GLU A 93 -6.78 -6.03 -4.22
N LEU A 94 -7.32 -4.91 -3.75
CA LEU A 94 -6.95 -4.29 -2.48
C LEU A 94 -7.65 -4.97 -1.31
N GLU A 95 -8.89 -5.44 -1.48
CA GLU A 95 -9.63 -6.19 -0.48
C GLU A 95 -8.90 -7.49 -0.11
N GLU A 96 -8.34 -8.21 -1.09
CA GLU A 96 -7.58 -9.43 -0.82
C GLU A 96 -6.31 -9.14 0.03
N ILE A 97 -5.65 -8.01 -0.24
CA ILE A 97 -4.47 -7.58 0.53
C ILE A 97 -4.89 -7.14 1.93
N TYR A 98 -5.99 -6.37 2.04
CA TYR A 98 -6.54 -5.91 3.31
C TYR A 98 -6.88 -7.09 4.21
N GLN A 99 -7.66 -8.07 3.73
CA GLN A 99 -8.04 -9.25 4.52
C GLN A 99 -6.82 -10.04 5.00
N PHE A 100 -5.79 -10.16 4.17
CA PHE A 100 -4.56 -10.84 4.56
C PHE A 100 -3.80 -10.08 5.66
N LEU A 101 -3.70 -8.75 5.55
CA LEU A 101 -3.04 -7.91 6.55
C LEU A 101 -3.83 -7.84 7.85
N ASP A 102 -5.16 -7.73 7.78
CA ASP A 102 -6.05 -7.69 8.93
C ASP A 102 -5.93 -8.98 9.76
N GLY A 103 -5.87 -10.13 9.09
CA GLY A 103 -5.62 -11.42 9.74
C GLY A 103 -4.26 -11.53 10.45
N LEU A 104 -3.25 -10.75 10.06
CA LEU A 104 -1.96 -10.69 10.73
C LEU A 104 -1.99 -9.76 11.95
N ILE A 105 -2.65 -8.61 11.84
CA ILE A 105 -2.74 -7.62 12.92
C ILE A 105 -3.66 -8.13 14.04
N GLY A 106 -4.78 -8.76 13.71
CA GLY A 106 -5.76 -9.27 14.68
C GLY A 106 -5.29 -10.47 15.51
N GLN A 107 -4.15 -11.08 15.19
CA GLN A 107 -3.55 -12.18 15.95
C GLN A 107 -2.39 -11.73 16.86
N SER A 108 -2.08 -10.43 16.89
CA SER A 108 -0.97 -9.84 17.65
C SER A 108 -1.37 -9.41 19.06
#